data_AF-A0A7Z9RWT9-F1
#
_entry.id   AF-A0A7Z9RWT9-F1
#
_cell.length_a   1.000
_cell.length_b   1.000
_cell.length_c   1.000
_cell.angle_alpha   90.00
_cell.angle_beta   90.00
_cell.angle_gamma   90.00
#
_symmetry.space_group_name_H-M   'P 1'
#
loop_
_entity.id
_entity.type
_entity.pdbx_description
1 polymer ?
#
loop_
_entity_poly.entity_id
_entity_poly.type
_entity_poly.pdbx_seq_one_letter_code
_entity_poly.pdbx_strand_id
1 'polypeptide(L)'
;DEATASVEAGILLIGELGCTSCHASSSKGNPWLRPRQAPRLDSVAQRIDPFHLVDFIDDPASTHPGTVMPEMLSHLKELDRQVAVRRLVAYLVDRSKTIWQRSTPDRVAIEEGERLYHQVGCVSCHEPLGAAATAPAHSNRLTGRVEHWSQPQLTRFLRDPHSSRPSGRMPSLGLSHREADAIAHFLLRETRIAAPLDLALDRGHRKGLDDSTRSRPWKTTTAEGFNLPEKQRGNDVTTHFSGWLRIEQAGDYHFYLKVDDIGRLRIGEKNVIDLGGTKNYQRKKVVESDASIHLEAGLHRIEVSHFQWVEDAILELEWQGPGFDRGPIDSSLLSNFREPLPPELAWDLLDGDVELGEYLYTKFGCVHCHEDNSAADAPALEKLAGSTPVRPHPKYTLSAHQTRDLEAALKFLNSDPQPPGPEQRVDLTLQTFRCTACHARGDLGGIP
;
A
#
# COMPACT_ATOMS: atom_id res chain seq x y z
N ASP A 1 21.66 32.18 9.72
CA ASP A 1 22.74 31.84 8.77
C ASP A 1 22.41 32.31 7.37
N GLU A 2 23.10 33.37 6.94
CA GLU A 2 23.15 33.82 5.55
C GLU A 2 24.11 32.90 4.77
N ALA A 3 23.69 31.66 4.52
CA ALA A 3 24.38 30.85 3.53
C ALA A 3 24.25 31.54 2.15
N THR A 4 25.37 31.74 1.48
CA THR A 4 25.46 32.30 0.12
C THR A 4 24.72 31.39 -0.86
N ALA A 5 23.96 31.98 -1.79
CA ALA A 5 23.23 31.23 -2.82
C ALA A 5 24.16 30.30 -3.62
N SER A 6 23.73 29.06 -3.87
CA SER A 6 24.46 28.06 -4.65
C SER A 6 23.82 27.85 -6.02
N VAL A 7 24.63 28.01 -7.07
CA VAL A 7 24.21 27.74 -8.45
C VAL A 7 23.91 26.25 -8.64
N GLU A 8 24.74 25.37 -8.11
CA GLU A 8 24.57 23.91 -8.19
C GLU A 8 23.29 23.45 -7.50
N ALA A 9 23.01 23.97 -6.30
CA ALA A 9 21.76 23.68 -5.60
C ALA A 9 20.53 24.16 -6.40
N GLY A 10 20.61 25.34 -7.01
CA GLY A 10 19.56 25.86 -7.88
C GLY A 10 19.35 25.02 -9.15
N ILE A 11 20.43 24.57 -9.80
CA ILE A 11 20.37 23.65 -10.95
C ILE A 11 19.69 22.34 -10.56
N LEU A 12 20.04 21.79 -9.40
CA LEU A 12 19.40 20.59 -8.85
C LEU A 12 17.91 20.82 -8.60
N LEU A 13 17.53 21.96 -8.02
CA LEU A 13 16.12 22.32 -7.77
C LEU A 13 15.33 22.44 -9.08
N ILE A 14 15.87 23.09 -10.12
CA ILE A 14 15.22 23.22 -11.44
C ILE A 14 14.91 21.83 -12.02
N GLY A 15 15.85 20.89 -11.89
CA GLY A 15 15.66 19.50 -12.35
C GLY A 15 14.64 18.73 -11.50
N GLU A 16 14.77 18.78 -10.17
CA GLU A 16 13.96 17.99 -9.23
C GLU A 16 12.50 18.46 -9.13
N LEU A 17 12.26 19.77 -9.29
CA LEU A 17 10.92 20.36 -9.28
C LEU A 17 10.23 20.29 -10.65
N GLY A 18 10.90 19.78 -11.68
CA GLY A 18 10.31 19.61 -13.01
C GLY A 18 10.03 20.94 -13.72
N CYS A 19 10.77 22.01 -13.44
CA CYS A 19 10.52 23.32 -14.05
C CYS A 19 10.54 23.27 -15.59
N THR A 20 11.34 22.38 -16.16
CA THR A 20 11.47 22.19 -17.60
C THR A 20 10.28 21.48 -18.26
N SER A 21 9.35 20.92 -17.47
CA SER A 21 8.10 20.34 -17.98
C SER A 21 7.22 21.39 -18.65
N CYS A 22 7.31 22.65 -18.20
CA CYS A 22 6.63 23.78 -18.83
C CYS A 22 7.62 24.75 -19.48
N HIS A 23 8.76 25.02 -18.83
CA HIS A 23 9.76 25.98 -19.29
C HIS A 23 10.87 25.28 -20.09
N ALA A 24 10.60 24.97 -21.36
CA ALA A 24 11.60 24.33 -22.21
C ALA A 24 12.87 25.19 -22.33
N SER A 25 14.04 24.59 -22.08
CA SER A 25 15.33 25.25 -22.34
C SER A 25 15.49 25.51 -23.85
N SER A 26 16.10 26.64 -24.22
CA SER A 26 16.35 27.00 -25.63
C SER A 26 17.16 25.96 -26.40
N SER A 27 17.99 25.16 -25.71
CA SER A 27 18.64 23.96 -26.27
C SER A 27 17.91 22.71 -25.77
N LYS A 28 17.47 21.82 -26.67
CA LYS A 28 17.05 20.46 -26.28
C LYS A 28 18.24 19.76 -25.59
N GLY A 29 18.07 19.40 -24.32
CA GLY A 29 19.12 18.71 -23.55
C GLY A 29 20.23 19.64 -23.03
N ASN A 30 19.86 20.76 -22.36
CA ASN A 30 20.83 21.58 -21.63
C ASN A 30 21.68 20.69 -20.70
N PRO A 31 23.01 20.65 -20.88
CA PRO A 31 23.85 19.64 -20.25
C PRO A 31 24.00 19.83 -18.73
N TRP A 32 23.57 20.97 -18.20
CA TRP A 32 23.50 21.24 -16.76
C TRP A 32 22.23 20.66 -16.11
N LEU A 33 21.14 20.52 -16.86
CA LEU A 33 19.84 20.14 -16.31
C LEU A 33 19.58 18.65 -16.46
N ARG A 34 19.16 18.02 -15.36
CA ARG A 34 18.66 16.64 -15.35
C ARG A 34 17.20 16.66 -14.91
N PRO A 35 16.25 16.80 -15.84
CA PRO A 35 14.86 16.96 -15.49
C PRO A 35 14.29 15.65 -14.95
N ARG A 36 13.61 15.75 -13.82
CA ARG A 36 12.90 14.63 -13.20
C ARG A 36 11.65 14.30 -14.01
N GLN A 37 11.45 13.03 -14.32
CA GLN A 37 10.19 12.53 -14.87
C GLN A 37 9.22 12.26 -13.72
N ALA A 38 7.99 12.79 -13.84
CA ALA A 38 6.96 12.57 -12.83
C ALA A 38 6.49 11.10 -12.85
N PRO A 39 5.81 10.63 -11.79
CA PRO A 39 5.22 9.29 -11.77
C PRO A 39 4.21 9.11 -12.91
N ARG A 40 4.22 7.93 -13.54
CA ARG A 40 3.24 7.58 -14.58
C ARG A 40 1.87 7.33 -13.98
N LEU A 41 0.83 7.93 -14.56
CA LEU A 41 -0.51 7.89 -13.99
C LEU A 41 -1.46 6.84 -14.62
N ASP A 42 -1.05 6.15 -15.68
CA ASP A 42 -1.89 5.19 -16.44
C ASP A 42 -2.60 4.13 -15.60
N SER A 43 -1.98 3.71 -14.52
CA SER A 43 -2.49 2.66 -13.61
C SER A 43 -2.44 3.10 -12.15
N VAL A 44 -2.46 4.42 -11.89
CA VAL A 44 -2.27 4.95 -10.53
C VAL A 44 -3.35 4.46 -9.56
N ALA A 45 -4.61 4.38 -10.00
CA ALA A 45 -5.71 3.92 -9.17
C ALA A 45 -5.81 2.39 -9.07
N GLN A 46 -4.92 1.63 -9.74
CA GLN A 46 -4.70 0.23 -9.35
C GLN A 46 -3.80 0.15 -8.11
N ARG A 47 -2.87 1.11 -8.00
CA ARG A 47 -1.81 1.11 -6.99
C ARG A 47 -2.22 1.83 -5.72
N ILE A 48 -2.91 2.96 -5.85
CA ILE A 48 -3.21 3.90 -4.77
C ILE A 48 -4.72 4.03 -4.59
N ASP A 49 -5.16 4.05 -3.33
CA ASP A 49 -6.53 4.34 -2.93
C ASP A 49 -7.02 5.67 -3.55
N PRO A 50 -8.14 5.68 -4.31
CA PRO A 50 -8.72 6.89 -4.87
C PRO A 50 -8.99 7.99 -3.84
N PHE A 51 -9.39 7.66 -2.60
CA PHE A 51 -9.60 8.66 -1.56
C PHE A 51 -8.27 9.32 -1.14
N HIS A 52 -7.18 8.55 -1.09
CA HIS A 52 -5.86 9.13 -0.87
C HIS A 52 -5.41 10.02 -2.04
N LEU A 53 -5.79 9.69 -3.28
CA LEU A 53 -5.52 10.57 -4.43
C LEU A 53 -6.29 11.89 -4.33
N VAL A 54 -7.51 11.89 -3.79
CA VAL A 54 -8.26 13.12 -3.51
C VAL A 54 -7.48 13.99 -2.53
N ASP A 55 -7.11 13.44 -1.37
CA ASP A 55 -6.36 14.18 -0.34
C ASP A 55 -5.02 14.71 -0.88
N PHE A 56 -4.31 13.88 -1.66
CA PHE A 56 -3.01 14.24 -2.23
C PHE A 56 -3.10 15.32 -3.30
N ILE A 57 -4.12 15.31 -4.17
CA ILE A 57 -4.26 16.34 -5.22
C ILE A 57 -4.80 17.65 -4.63
N ASP A 58 -5.61 17.60 -3.57
CA ASP A 58 -6.10 18.79 -2.87
C ASP A 58 -4.97 19.54 -2.16
N ASP A 59 -4.17 18.83 -1.36
CA ASP A 59 -3.01 19.36 -0.66
C ASP A 59 -1.82 18.38 -0.66
N PRO A 60 -0.97 18.43 -1.70
CA PRO A 60 0.16 17.51 -1.84
C PRO A 60 1.17 17.62 -0.69
N ALA A 61 1.43 18.84 -0.19
CA ALA A 61 2.49 19.08 0.78
C ALA A 61 2.11 18.61 2.19
N SER A 62 0.84 18.76 2.56
CA SER A 62 0.30 18.21 3.81
C SER A 62 0.21 16.69 3.76
N THR A 63 -0.31 16.14 2.66
CA THR A 63 -0.51 14.69 2.50
C THR A 63 0.81 13.93 2.35
N HIS A 64 1.80 14.51 1.66
CA HIS A 64 3.13 13.93 1.51
C HIS A 64 4.24 14.99 1.69
N PRO A 65 4.67 15.23 2.95
CA PRO A 65 5.72 16.20 3.22
C PRO A 65 7.01 15.89 2.46
N GLY A 66 7.50 16.89 1.72
CA GLY A 66 8.67 16.77 0.84
C GLY A 66 8.36 16.28 -0.57
N THR A 67 7.09 16.17 -0.96
CA THR A 67 6.70 15.94 -2.35
C THR A 67 7.21 17.07 -3.26
N VAL A 68 7.58 16.70 -4.48
CA VAL A 68 7.94 17.65 -5.54
C VAL A 68 6.75 18.02 -6.42
N MET A 69 5.60 17.36 -6.22
CA MET A 69 4.36 17.76 -6.90
C MET A 69 3.84 19.07 -6.29
N PRO A 70 3.69 20.14 -7.08
CA PRO A 70 3.20 21.42 -6.59
C PRO A 70 1.68 21.41 -6.36
N GLU A 71 1.20 22.39 -5.60
CA GLU A 71 -0.24 22.69 -5.51
C GLU A 71 -0.71 23.30 -6.84
N MET A 72 -1.48 22.55 -7.63
CA MET A 72 -1.96 22.98 -8.94
C MET A 72 -3.25 23.81 -8.89
N LEU A 73 -4.05 23.61 -7.85
CA LEU A 73 -5.43 24.11 -7.76
C LEU A 73 -5.63 25.19 -6.68
N SER A 74 -4.56 25.71 -6.10
CA SER A 74 -4.58 26.71 -5.01
C SER A 74 -5.24 28.05 -5.38
N HIS A 75 -5.40 28.31 -6.67
CA HIS A 75 -6.09 29.49 -7.19
C HIS A 75 -7.62 29.37 -7.20
N LEU A 76 -8.16 28.17 -7.00
CA LEU A 76 -9.60 27.91 -6.93
C LEU A 76 -10.13 28.16 -5.52
N LYS A 77 -11.42 28.51 -5.43
CA LYS A 77 -12.13 28.52 -4.15
C LYS A 77 -12.27 27.09 -3.65
N GLU A 78 -12.38 26.94 -2.33
CA GLU A 78 -12.46 25.64 -1.64
C GLU A 78 -13.42 24.65 -2.31
N LEU A 79 -14.68 25.03 -2.50
CA LEU A 79 -15.69 24.14 -3.08
C LEU A 79 -15.38 23.77 -4.54
N ASP A 80 -14.93 24.74 -5.34
CA ASP A 80 -14.56 24.50 -6.74
C ASP A 80 -13.34 23.59 -6.84
N ARG A 81 -12.40 23.72 -5.89
CA ARG A 81 -11.20 22.88 -5.78
C ARG A 81 -11.57 21.44 -5.47
N GLN A 82 -12.38 21.20 -4.45
CA GLN A 82 -12.83 19.84 -4.07
C GLN A 82 -13.57 19.14 -5.23
N VAL A 83 -14.44 19.86 -5.95
CA VAL A 83 -15.12 19.32 -7.14
C VAL A 83 -14.13 19.00 -8.25
N ALA A 84 -13.16 19.88 -8.52
CA ALA A 84 -12.14 19.66 -9.53
C ALA A 84 -11.25 18.44 -9.20
N VAL A 85 -10.81 18.32 -7.94
CA VAL A 85 -10.02 17.19 -7.42
C VAL A 85 -10.77 15.88 -7.61
N ARG A 86 -12.03 15.79 -7.18
CA ARG A 86 -12.82 14.57 -7.31
C ARG A 86 -12.91 14.11 -8.77
N ARG A 87 -13.16 15.04 -9.70
CA ARG A 87 -13.24 14.74 -11.14
C ARG A 87 -11.91 14.30 -11.73
N LEU A 88 -10.81 14.96 -11.36
CA LEU A 88 -9.47 14.51 -11.73
C LEU A 88 -9.22 13.06 -11.29
N VAL A 89 -9.58 12.71 -10.05
CA VAL A 89 -9.44 11.34 -9.56
C VAL A 89 -10.37 10.38 -10.30
N ALA A 90 -11.61 10.78 -10.62
CA ALA A 90 -12.53 9.97 -11.42
C ALA A 90 -11.92 9.59 -12.78
N TYR A 91 -11.28 10.55 -13.46
CA TYR A 91 -10.54 10.31 -14.69
C TYR A 91 -9.35 9.34 -14.49
N LEU A 92 -8.58 9.49 -13.40
CA LEU A 92 -7.46 8.58 -13.09
C LEU A 92 -7.93 7.16 -12.76
N VAL A 93 -9.08 7.02 -12.11
CA VAL A 93 -9.74 5.74 -11.84
C VAL A 93 -10.17 5.09 -13.15
N ASP A 94 -10.87 5.81 -14.04
CA ASP A 94 -11.25 5.27 -15.35
C ASP A 94 -10.03 4.87 -16.18
N ARG A 95 -8.99 5.71 -16.23
CA ARG A 95 -7.74 5.43 -16.97
C ARG A 95 -7.06 4.16 -16.47
N SER A 96 -7.16 3.89 -15.18
CA SER A 96 -6.58 2.71 -14.54
C SER A 96 -7.32 1.41 -14.84
N LYS A 97 -8.57 1.46 -15.33
CA LYS A 97 -9.41 0.30 -15.75
C LYS A 97 -9.69 -0.78 -14.68
N THR A 98 -9.11 -0.67 -13.49
CA THR A 98 -9.30 -1.56 -12.36
C THR A 98 -9.44 -0.73 -11.10
N ILE A 99 -10.28 -1.20 -10.19
CA ILE A 99 -10.54 -0.56 -8.90
C ILE A 99 -9.50 -1.04 -7.89
N TRP A 100 -8.94 -0.10 -7.14
CA TRP A 100 -8.09 -0.37 -5.99
C TRP A 100 -8.86 -1.18 -4.93
N GLN A 101 -8.22 -2.19 -4.34
CA GLN A 101 -8.82 -2.98 -3.27
C GLN A 101 -7.82 -3.21 -2.16
N ARG A 102 -8.31 -3.11 -0.91
CA ARG A 102 -7.57 -3.58 0.25
C ARG A 102 -7.42 -5.08 0.20
N SER A 103 -6.28 -5.59 0.68
CA SER A 103 -6.04 -7.03 0.80
C SER A 103 -5.65 -7.37 2.23
N THR A 104 -6.17 -8.49 2.74
CA THR A 104 -5.87 -8.94 4.10
C THR A 104 -4.38 -9.27 4.16
N PRO A 105 -3.63 -8.68 5.12
CA PRO A 105 -2.22 -9.02 5.28
C PRO A 105 -2.04 -10.48 5.70
N ASP A 106 -1.17 -11.22 5.01
CA ASP A 106 -0.79 -12.57 5.43
C ASP A 106 0.25 -12.49 6.55
N ARG A 107 -0.15 -12.89 7.76
CA ARG A 107 0.69 -12.91 8.97
C ARG A 107 1.96 -13.75 8.80
N VAL A 108 1.92 -14.81 7.99
CA VAL A 108 3.10 -15.64 7.72
C VAL A 108 4.09 -14.87 6.86
N ALA A 109 3.59 -14.19 5.82
CA ALA A 109 4.39 -13.37 4.94
C ALA A 109 4.96 -12.13 5.65
N ILE A 110 4.23 -11.54 6.59
CA ILE A 110 4.68 -10.40 7.41
C ILE A 110 5.99 -10.72 8.14
N GLU A 111 6.09 -11.87 8.80
CA GLU A 111 7.29 -12.26 9.55
C GLU A 111 8.50 -12.47 8.64
N GLU A 112 8.30 -13.11 7.49
CA GLU A 112 9.35 -13.25 6.47
C GLU A 112 9.76 -11.88 5.90
N GLY A 113 8.77 -11.02 5.64
CA GLY A 113 8.95 -9.66 5.13
C GLY A 113 9.71 -8.75 6.08
N GLU A 114 9.47 -8.83 7.38
CA GLU A 114 10.21 -8.08 8.40
C GLU A 114 11.70 -8.42 8.37
N ARG A 115 12.02 -9.72 8.33
CA ARG A 115 13.40 -10.20 8.23
C ARG A 115 14.06 -9.72 6.93
N LEU A 116 13.35 -9.84 5.80
CA LEU A 116 13.85 -9.41 4.49
C LEU A 116 14.06 -7.90 4.41
N TYR A 117 13.16 -7.10 4.96
CA TYR A 117 13.26 -5.63 5.02
C TYR A 117 14.59 -5.18 5.64
N HIS A 118 15.01 -5.84 6.71
CA HIS A 118 16.30 -5.58 7.36
C HIS A 118 17.48 -6.15 6.57
N GLN A 119 17.39 -7.37 6.05
CA GLN A 119 18.50 -8.04 5.37
C GLN A 119 18.84 -7.46 3.99
N VAL A 120 17.82 -7.02 3.24
CA VAL A 120 17.99 -6.39 1.93
C VAL A 120 18.60 -4.98 2.06
N GLY A 121 18.50 -4.38 3.25
CA GLY A 121 19.03 -3.05 3.53
C GLY A 121 18.03 -1.92 3.29
N CYS A 122 16.72 -2.18 3.35
CA CYS A 122 15.70 -1.12 3.25
C CYS A 122 15.90 -0.03 4.32
N VAL A 123 16.36 -0.45 5.51
CA VAL A 123 16.68 0.41 6.66
C VAL A 123 17.83 1.40 6.42
N SER A 124 18.59 1.25 5.33
CA SER A 124 19.63 2.21 4.95
C SER A 124 19.05 3.53 4.41
N CYS A 125 17.82 3.48 3.88
CA CYS A 125 17.12 4.63 3.31
C CYS A 125 15.81 4.95 4.03
N HIS A 126 15.15 3.93 4.57
CA HIS A 126 13.90 4.01 5.31
C HIS A 126 14.13 3.79 6.80
N GLU A 127 13.17 4.17 7.63
CA GLU A 127 13.25 3.97 9.07
C GLU A 127 13.14 2.47 9.41
N PRO A 128 13.86 1.98 10.43
CA PRO A 128 13.64 0.64 10.96
C PRO A 128 12.21 0.52 11.50
N LEU A 129 11.36 -0.20 10.75
CA LEU A 129 9.99 -0.49 11.14
C LEU A 129 9.97 -1.66 12.13
N GLY A 130 9.21 -1.53 13.23
CA GLY A 130 9.03 -2.60 14.23
C GLY A 130 9.90 -2.49 15.48
N ALA A 131 10.89 -1.59 15.52
CA ALA A 131 11.72 -1.32 16.70
C ALA A 131 11.69 0.17 17.08
N ALA A 132 11.94 0.49 18.36
CA ALA A 132 12.15 1.86 18.85
C ALA A 132 13.52 2.42 18.42
N ALA A 133 13.86 2.27 17.14
CA ALA A 133 15.12 2.69 16.59
C ALA A 133 15.00 4.10 15.99
N THR A 134 16.03 4.91 16.21
CA THR A 134 16.14 6.26 15.66
C THR A 134 16.17 6.20 14.14
N ALA A 135 15.16 6.77 13.49
CA ALA A 135 15.16 6.93 12.05
C ALA A 135 16.38 7.76 11.61
N PRO A 136 17.06 7.41 10.50
CA PRO A 136 18.11 8.25 9.93
C PRO A 136 17.60 9.69 9.75
N ALA A 137 18.46 10.70 9.98
CA ALA A 137 18.09 12.13 9.89
C ALA A 137 17.50 12.54 8.52
N HIS A 138 17.74 11.73 7.48
CA HIS A 138 17.27 11.94 6.12
C HIS A 138 16.38 10.79 5.59
N SER A 139 15.87 9.96 6.50
CA SER A 139 15.02 8.81 6.16
C SER A 139 13.73 9.25 5.46
N ASN A 140 13.38 8.55 4.37
CA ASN A 140 12.06 8.68 3.77
C ASN A 140 11.08 7.83 4.59
N ARG A 141 10.49 8.42 5.62
CA ARG A 141 9.57 7.70 6.52
C ARG A 141 8.45 7.02 5.74
N LEU A 142 8.23 5.73 5.98
CA LEU A 142 7.18 4.91 5.39
C LEU A 142 5.92 4.87 6.25
N THR A 143 6.05 5.01 7.57
CA THR A 143 4.94 4.96 8.52
C THR A 143 3.89 6.03 8.17
N GLY A 144 2.63 5.62 7.98
CA GLY A 144 1.54 6.52 7.58
C GLY A 144 1.58 6.93 6.10
N ARG A 145 2.44 6.32 5.27
CA ARG A 145 2.63 6.66 3.85
C ARG A 145 2.50 5.49 2.89
N VAL A 146 2.14 4.30 3.36
CA VAL A 146 2.09 3.08 2.52
C VAL A 146 0.73 2.39 2.55
N GLU A 147 -0.11 2.70 3.51
CA GLU A 147 -1.41 2.06 3.80
C GLU A 147 -2.43 2.27 2.67
N HIS A 148 -2.25 3.32 1.87
CA HIS A 148 -3.04 3.59 0.67
C HIS A 148 -2.62 2.73 -0.54
N TRP A 149 -1.58 1.91 -0.44
CA TRP A 149 -1.17 1.02 -1.52
C TRP A 149 -1.99 -0.26 -1.54
N SER A 150 -2.30 -0.76 -2.73
CA SER A 150 -2.78 -2.14 -2.86
C SER A 150 -1.59 -3.10 -2.74
N GLN A 151 -1.79 -4.20 -2.03
CA GLN A 151 -0.72 -5.18 -1.78
C GLN A 151 -0.09 -5.71 -3.08
N PRO A 152 -0.87 -6.14 -4.10
CA PRO A 152 -0.27 -6.68 -5.33
C PRO A 152 0.56 -5.65 -6.10
N GLN A 153 0.16 -4.38 -6.05
CA GLN A 153 0.89 -3.32 -6.72
C GLN A 153 2.09 -2.83 -5.95
N LEU A 154 2.06 -2.86 -4.61
CA LEU A 154 3.24 -2.64 -3.80
C LEU A 154 4.29 -3.72 -4.08
N THR A 155 3.88 -4.99 -4.15
CA THR A 155 4.74 -6.10 -4.59
C THR A 155 5.37 -5.85 -5.95
N ARG A 156 4.59 -5.36 -6.92
CA ARG A 156 5.12 -4.99 -8.25
C ARG A 156 6.11 -3.83 -8.18
N PHE A 157 5.79 -2.79 -7.42
CA PHE A 157 6.64 -1.61 -7.24
C PHE A 157 7.97 -1.94 -6.58
N LEU A 158 7.99 -2.78 -5.55
CA LEU A 158 9.22 -3.19 -4.87
C LEU A 158 10.18 -3.96 -5.80
N ARG A 159 9.66 -4.67 -6.79
CA ARG A 159 10.49 -5.38 -7.79
C ARG A 159 11.03 -4.46 -8.87
N ASP A 160 10.18 -3.55 -9.37
CA ASP A 160 10.49 -2.65 -10.47
C ASP A 160 9.93 -1.24 -10.20
N PRO A 161 10.59 -0.46 -9.33
CA PRO A 161 10.10 0.86 -8.94
C PRO A 161 10.10 1.86 -10.10
N HIS A 162 11.07 1.73 -11.02
CA HIS A 162 11.26 2.65 -12.14
C HIS A 162 10.19 2.49 -13.23
N SER A 163 9.49 1.35 -13.31
CA SER A 163 8.35 1.19 -14.22
C SER A 163 7.25 2.24 -14.01
N SER A 164 7.02 2.64 -12.76
CA SER A 164 5.98 3.61 -12.37
C SER A 164 6.56 4.97 -11.97
N ARG A 165 7.81 5.00 -11.49
CA ARG A 165 8.53 6.22 -11.10
C ARG A 165 9.89 6.25 -11.80
N PRO A 166 9.95 6.67 -13.08
CA PRO A 166 11.18 6.59 -13.88
C PRO A 166 12.37 7.36 -13.28
N SER A 167 12.11 8.46 -12.58
CA SER A 167 13.11 9.22 -11.82
C SER A 167 12.99 9.03 -10.30
N GLY A 168 12.45 7.88 -9.86
CA GLY A 168 12.46 7.49 -8.46
C GLY A 168 13.88 7.25 -7.95
N ARG A 169 14.14 7.60 -6.69
CA ARG A 169 15.46 7.35 -6.06
C ARG A 169 15.60 5.92 -5.51
N MET A 170 14.51 5.19 -5.37
CA MET A 170 14.53 3.80 -4.92
C MET A 170 15.03 2.92 -6.07
N PRO A 171 16.22 2.29 -5.96
CA PRO A 171 16.71 1.40 -6.99
C PRO A 171 15.92 0.09 -7.02
N SER A 172 16.05 -0.68 -8.10
CA SER A 172 15.68 -2.09 -8.05
C SER A 172 16.66 -2.82 -7.13
N LEU A 173 16.13 -3.54 -6.14
CA LEU A 173 16.90 -4.29 -5.14
C LEU A 173 17.12 -5.76 -5.55
N GLY A 174 16.73 -6.14 -6.78
CA GLY A 174 16.89 -7.52 -7.27
C GLY A 174 15.97 -8.55 -6.61
N LEU A 175 14.88 -8.11 -5.97
CA LEU A 175 13.95 -8.98 -5.25
C LEU A 175 13.24 -9.97 -6.18
N SER A 176 13.16 -11.22 -5.74
CA SER A 176 12.23 -12.19 -6.32
C SER A 176 10.78 -11.78 -6.06
N HIS A 177 9.83 -12.40 -6.77
CA HIS A 177 8.41 -12.12 -6.53
C HIS A 177 7.99 -12.43 -5.09
N ARG A 178 8.44 -13.56 -4.54
CA ARG A 178 8.13 -13.97 -3.17
C ARG A 178 8.68 -13.00 -2.13
N GLU A 179 9.93 -12.56 -2.29
CA GLU A 179 10.54 -11.64 -1.33
C GLU A 179 9.83 -10.28 -1.33
N ALA A 180 9.53 -9.75 -2.52
CA ALA A 180 8.78 -8.50 -2.64
C ALA A 180 7.35 -8.62 -2.07
N ASP A 181 6.71 -9.78 -2.26
CA ASP A 181 5.37 -10.06 -1.73
C ASP A 181 5.35 -10.09 -0.20
N ALA A 182 6.32 -10.78 0.41
CA ALA A 182 6.50 -10.81 1.86
C ALA A 182 6.76 -9.41 2.44
N ILE A 183 7.66 -8.63 1.81
CA ILE A 183 7.93 -7.25 2.24
C ILE A 183 6.66 -6.38 2.09
N ALA A 184 5.90 -6.51 1.01
CA ALA A 184 4.65 -5.76 0.83
C ALA A 184 3.63 -6.09 1.93
N HIS A 185 3.48 -7.36 2.30
CA HIS A 185 2.66 -7.76 3.44
C HIS A 185 3.16 -7.16 4.76
N PHE A 186 4.47 -7.16 5.02
CA PHE A 186 5.06 -6.51 6.20
C PHE A 186 4.80 -5.00 6.25
N LEU A 187 4.94 -4.29 5.11
CA LEU A 187 4.67 -2.86 5.04
C LEU A 187 3.20 -2.53 5.24
N LEU A 188 2.29 -3.42 4.84
CA LEU A 188 0.83 -3.26 4.97
C LEU A 188 0.24 -3.99 6.17
N ARG A 189 1.05 -4.42 7.15
CA ARG A 189 0.62 -5.28 8.26
C ARG A 189 -0.49 -4.70 9.15
N GLU A 190 -0.61 -3.37 9.18
CA GLU A 190 -1.65 -2.67 9.95
C GLU A 190 -2.99 -2.55 9.20
N THR A 191 -3.06 -3.00 7.95
CA THR A 191 -4.29 -3.00 7.16
C THR A 191 -5.31 -3.94 7.78
N ARG A 192 -6.50 -3.41 8.11
CA ARG A 192 -7.61 -4.16 8.69
C ARG A 192 -8.74 -4.27 7.68
N ILE A 193 -9.26 -5.48 7.47
CA ILE A 193 -10.37 -5.76 6.55
C ILE A 193 -11.45 -6.53 7.29
N ALA A 194 -12.67 -6.01 7.25
CA ALA A 194 -13.81 -6.67 7.83
C ALA A 194 -14.14 -7.92 7.01
N ALA A 195 -14.24 -9.05 7.69
CA ALA A 195 -14.71 -10.29 7.11
C ALA A 195 -15.48 -11.09 8.16
N PRO A 196 -16.28 -12.09 7.76
CA PRO A 196 -16.92 -13.00 8.71
C PRO A 196 -15.90 -13.72 9.60
N LEU A 197 -14.82 -14.25 9.04
CA LEU A 197 -13.81 -15.03 9.77
C LEU A 197 -12.40 -14.78 9.25
N ASP A 198 -11.41 -14.92 10.14
CA ASP A 198 -10.03 -15.19 9.75
C ASP A 198 -9.85 -16.68 9.49
N LEU A 199 -8.97 -17.02 8.56
CA LEU A 199 -8.65 -18.39 8.14
C LEU A 199 -7.13 -18.57 8.09
N ALA A 200 -6.63 -19.47 8.91
CA ALA A 200 -5.25 -19.96 8.84
C ALA A 200 -5.21 -21.33 8.13
N LEU A 201 -4.29 -21.46 7.19
CA LEU A 201 -4.07 -22.65 6.37
C LEU A 201 -2.69 -23.23 6.69
N ASP A 202 -2.62 -24.52 7.01
CA ASP A 202 -1.36 -25.26 7.11
C ASP A 202 -1.38 -26.48 6.18
N ARG A 203 -0.21 -26.89 5.70
CA ARG A 203 -0.02 -27.98 4.73
C ARG A 203 1.01 -28.97 5.21
N GLY A 204 0.67 -30.25 5.15
CA GLY A 204 1.53 -31.38 5.41
C GLY A 204 1.06 -32.22 6.58
N HIS A 205 1.56 -33.45 6.60
CA HIS A 205 1.10 -34.48 7.53
C HIS A 205 1.24 -34.08 9.00
N ARG A 206 0.24 -34.44 9.81
CA ARG A 206 0.17 -34.17 11.25
C ARG A 206 -0.63 -35.24 11.98
N LYS A 207 -0.30 -35.42 13.27
CA LYS A 207 -0.85 -36.49 14.12
C LYS A 207 -2.20 -36.16 14.75
N GLY A 208 -2.68 -34.92 14.58
CA GLY A 208 -3.94 -34.42 15.13
C GLY A 208 -3.96 -32.89 15.20
N LEU A 209 -5.05 -32.33 15.74
CA LEU A 209 -5.20 -30.88 15.85
C LEU A 209 -4.24 -30.22 16.86
N ASP A 210 -3.85 -30.95 17.91
CA ASP A 210 -2.95 -30.47 18.97
C ASP A 210 -1.46 -30.81 18.71
N ASP A 211 -1.11 -31.16 17.46
CA ASP A 211 0.26 -31.50 17.10
C ASP A 211 1.18 -30.27 17.15
N SER A 212 1.86 -30.08 18.29
CA SER A 212 2.77 -28.96 18.52
C SER A 212 4.03 -28.98 17.65
N THR A 213 4.26 -30.05 16.87
CA THR A 213 5.40 -30.12 15.93
C THR A 213 5.21 -29.22 14.71
N ARG A 214 3.98 -28.74 14.47
CA ARG A 214 3.64 -27.73 13.46
C ARG A 214 2.89 -26.58 14.10
N SER A 215 3.65 -25.60 14.60
CA SER A 215 3.09 -24.49 15.36
C SER A 215 2.70 -23.27 14.50
N ARG A 216 2.96 -23.28 13.19
CA ARG A 216 2.75 -22.11 12.33
C ARG A 216 1.98 -22.44 11.06
N PRO A 217 0.97 -21.64 10.70
CA PRO A 217 0.30 -21.79 9.42
C PRO A 217 1.27 -21.49 8.26
N TRP A 218 0.97 -22.07 7.11
CA TRP A 218 1.64 -21.77 5.84
C TRP A 218 1.13 -20.46 5.22
N LYS A 219 -0.15 -20.13 5.44
CA LYS A 219 -0.79 -18.91 4.95
C LYS A 219 -1.94 -18.48 5.85
N THR A 220 -2.18 -17.19 5.94
CA THR A 220 -3.40 -16.63 6.55
C THR A 220 -4.18 -15.77 5.54
N THR A 221 -5.49 -15.75 5.69
CA THR A 221 -6.46 -15.01 4.83
C THR A 221 -7.77 -14.83 5.60
N THR A 222 -8.78 -14.26 4.97
CA THR A 222 -10.17 -14.23 5.47
C THR A 222 -11.05 -15.28 4.80
N ALA A 223 -12.20 -15.56 5.39
CA ALA A 223 -13.24 -16.45 4.86
C ALA A 223 -14.64 -15.83 5.05
N GLU A 224 -15.54 -16.12 4.10
CA GLU A 224 -16.94 -15.67 4.12
C GLU A 224 -17.84 -16.48 5.08
N GLY A 225 -17.30 -17.58 5.62
CA GLY A 225 -17.98 -18.51 6.51
C GLY A 225 -17.13 -19.76 6.73
N PHE A 226 -17.71 -20.81 7.32
CA PHE A 226 -17.03 -22.07 7.61
C PHE A 226 -16.94 -23.00 6.39
N ASN A 227 -16.53 -22.45 5.25
CA ASN A 227 -16.40 -23.18 4.00
C ASN A 227 -14.93 -23.35 3.63
N LEU A 228 -14.55 -24.57 3.23
CA LEU A 228 -13.21 -24.83 2.73
C LEU A 228 -13.05 -24.25 1.32
N PRO A 229 -12.09 -23.35 1.07
CA PRO A 229 -11.80 -22.86 -0.27
C PRO A 229 -11.48 -24.04 -1.19
N GLU A 230 -12.09 -24.07 -2.39
CA GLU A 230 -11.99 -25.21 -3.32
C GLU A 230 -10.54 -25.63 -3.59
N LYS A 231 -9.64 -24.65 -3.80
CA LYS A 231 -8.20 -24.85 -4.03
C LYS A 231 -7.43 -25.41 -2.81
N GLN A 232 -8.08 -25.53 -1.66
CA GLN A 232 -7.51 -26.01 -0.39
C GLN A 232 -8.20 -27.29 0.10
N ARG A 233 -9.06 -27.93 -0.69
CA ARG A 233 -9.69 -29.23 -0.36
C ARG A 233 -8.81 -30.44 -0.65
N GLY A 234 -7.51 -30.22 -0.82
CA GLY A 234 -6.54 -31.28 -1.12
C GLY A 234 -6.06 -32.02 0.14
N ASN A 235 -5.11 -32.93 -0.10
CA ASN A 235 -4.54 -33.78 0.94
C ASN A 235 -3.65 -33.01 1.92
N ASP A 236 -3.57 -33.51 3.16
CA ASP A 236 -2.76 -32.97 4.25
C ASP A 236 -2.99 -31.47 4.49
N VAL A 237 -4.25 -31.02 4.46
CA VAL A 237 -4.60 -29.61 4.69
C VAL A 237 -5.24 -29.44 6.05
N THR A 238 -4.78 -28.41 6.74
CA THR A 238 -5.37 -27.94 7.99
C THR A 238 -5.98 -26.59 7.78
N THR A 239 -7.18 -26.41 8.29
CA THR A 239 -7.86 -25.13 8.31
C THR A 239 -8.23 -24.77 9.72
N HIS A 240 -7.92 -23.55 10.13
CA HIS A 240 -8.34 -22.99 11.41
C HIS A 240 -9.09 -21.69 11.12
N PHE A 241 -10.40 -21.72 11.29
CA PHE A 241 -11.27 -20.57 11.23
C PHE A 241 -11.36 -19.95 12.61
N SER A 242 -11.30 -18.62 12.69
CA SER A 242 -11.46 -17.90 13.95
C SER A 242 -12.17 -16.57 13.76
N GLY A 243 -13.04 -16.23 14.69
CA GLY A 243 -13.73 -14.94 14.73
C GLY A 243 -14.65 -14.84 15.93
N TRP A 244 -15.71 -14.07 15.77
CA TRP A 244 -16.71 -13.77 16.79
C TRP A 244 -18.09 -14.06 16.23
N LEU A 245 -18.89 -14.81 16.98
CA LEU A 245 -20.29 -15.09 16.72
C LEU A 245 -21.16 -14.15 17.56
N ARG A 246 -22.06 -13.41 16.91
CA ARG A 246 -23.07 -12.58 17.56
C ARG A 246 -24.28 -13.42 17.94
N ILE A 247 -24.57 -13.44 19.23
CA ILE A 247 -25.77 -14.02 19.83
C ILE A 247 -26.73 -12.89 20.14
N GLU A 248 -27.88 -12.86 19.47
CA GLU A 248 -28.88 -11.80 19.63
C GLU A 248 -29.81 -12.06 20.81
N GLN A 249 -30.11 -13.33 21.07
CA GLN A 249 -30.97 -13.77 22.17
C GLN A 249 -30.22 -14.78 23.05
N ALA A 250 -30.17 -14.53 24.35
CA ALA A 250 -29.60 -15.49 25.29
C ALA A 250 -30.43 -16.80 25.30
N GLY A 251 -29.78 -17.95 25.38
CA GLY A 251 -30.45 -19.23 25.45
C GLY A 251 -29.55 -20.43 25.14
N ASP A 252 -30.18 -21.59 25.02
CA ASP A 252 -29.48 -22.83 24.68
C ASP A 252 -29.37 -22.96 23.16
N TYR A 253 -28.12 -23.02 22.69
CA TYR A 253 -27.77 -23.26 21.30
C TYR A 253 -27.23 -24.67 21.16
N HIS A 254 -27.56 -25.31 20.05
CA HIS A 254 -27.12 -26.66 19.74
C HIS A 254 -26.40 -26.64 18.39
N PHE A 255 -25.16 -27.13 18.38
CA PHE A 255 -24.27 -27.10 17.23
C PHE A 255 -24.10 -28.50 16.67
N TYR A 256 -24.00 -28.59 15.34
CA TYR A 256 -23.71 -29.81 14.59
C TYR A 256 -22.46 -29.57 13.77
N LEU A 257 -21.41 -30.36 14.00
CA LEU A 257 -20.17 -30.30 13.23
C LEU A 257 -20.00 -31.60 12.48
N LYS A 258 -19.97 -31.50 11.15
CA LYS A 258 -19.68 -32.61 10.26
C LYS A 258 -18.39 -32.33 9.50
N VAL A 259 -17.46 -33.26 9.59
CA VAL A 259 -16.13 -33.16 9.00
C VAL A 259 -15.72 -34.47 8.37
N ASP A 260 -14.87 -34.40 7.36
CA ASP A 260 -14.03 -35.53 7.00
C ASP A 260 -12.77 -35.53 7.88
N ASP A 261 -12.33 -36.72 8.26
CA ASP A 261 -11.24 -36.95 9.22
C ASP A 261 -11.38 -36.32 10.63
N ILE A 262 -10.86 -35.11 10.87
CA ILE A 262 -10.73 -34.52 12.21
C ILE A 262 -11.29 -33.11 12.25
N GLY A 263 -12.06 -32.79 13.29
CA GLY A 263 -12.71 -31.49 13.48
C GLY A 263 -12.83 -31.09 14.94
N ARG A 264 -12.81 -29.80 15.22
CA ARG A 264 -13.07 -29.26 16.56
C ARG A 264 -13.81 -27.93 16.47
N LEU A 265 -14.89 -27.79 17.24
CA LEU A 265 -15.59 -26.53 17.48
C LEU A 265 -15.25 -26.04 18.90
N ARG A 266 -14.78 -24.80 18.99
CA ARG A 266 -14.54 -24.12 20.26
C ARG A 266 -15.34 -22.82 20.32
N ILE A 267 -16.02 -22.61 21.44
CA ILE A 267 -16.75 -21.37 21.74
C ILE A 267 -16.23 -20.80 23.06
N GLY A 268 -15.73 -19.56 23.02
CA GLY A 268 -14.93 -18.99 24.10
C GLY A 268 -13.68 -19.83 24.36
N GLU A 269 -13.56 -20.36 25.58
CA GLU A 269 -12.47 -21.25 25.97
C GLU A 269 -12.87 -22.74 25.93
N LYS A 270 -14.14 -23.05 25.69
CA LYS A 270 -14.69 -24.41 25.80
C LYS A 270 -14.67 -25.13 24.45
N ASN A 271 -14.05 -26.32 24.41
CA ASN A 271 -14.23 -27.27 23.31
C ASN A 271 -15.66 -27.84 23.38
N VAL A 272 -16.53 -27.38 22.47
CA VAL A 272 -17.94 -27.79 22.44
C VAL A 272 -18.09 -29.13 21.73
N ILE A 273 -17.35 -29.32 20.62
CA ILE A 273 -17.29 -30.57 19.87
C ILE A 273 -15.81 -30.87 19.56
N ASP A 274 -15.37 -32.11 19.80
CA ASP A 274 -14.02 -32.59 19.46
C ASP A 274 -14.12 -33.96 18.78
N LEU A 275 -13.98 -33.95 17.45
CA LEU A 275 -13.98 -35.10 16.56
C LEU A 275 -12.53 -35.45 16.20
N GLY A 276 -11.89 -36.33 16.97
CA GLY A 276 -10.56 -36.88 16.62
C GLY A 276 -9.50 -36.86 17.72
N GLY A 277 -9.84 -36.50 18.96
CA GLY A 277 -8.93 -36.39 20.10
C GLY A 277 -8.21 -37.66 20.64
N THR A 278 -7.95 -38.72 19.86
CA THR A 278 -7.21 -39.90 20.37
C THR A 278 -5.99 -40.29 19.55
N LYS A 279 -4.87 -40.48 20.27
CA LYS A 279 -3.48 -40.74 19.86
C LYS A 279 -3.21 -41.87 18.84
N ASN A 280 -4.23 -42.56 18.35
CA ASN A 280 -4.13 -43.64 17.36
C ASN A 280 -5.27 -43.50 16.35
N TYR A 281 -5.20 -42.47 15.52
CA TYR A 281 -6.24 -42.21 14.53
C TYR A 281 -6.14 -43.21 13.37
N GLN A 282 -7.24 -43.93 13.12
CA GLN A 282 -7.48 -44.66 11.88
C GLN A 282 -8.35 -43.77 10.99
N ARG A 283 -8.07 -43.70 9.68
CA ARG A 283 -8.91 -42.98 8.68
C ARG A 283 -10.39 -43.20 9.00
N LYS A 284 -11.13 -42.13 9.30
CA LYS A 284 -12.59 -42.19 9.41
C LYS A 284 -13.15 -41.49 8.19
N LYS A 285 -14.09 -42.16 7.52
CA LYS A 285 -15.01 -41.47 6.60
C LYS A 285 -15.78 -40.42 7.39
N VAL A 286 -16.15 -39.31 6.75
CA VAL A 286 -17.17 -38.31 7.14
C VAL A 286 -17.88 -38.65 8.46
N VAL A 287 -17.59 -37.88 9.50
CA VAL A 287 -18.16 -38.01 10.85
C VAL A 287 -18.94 -36.76 11.21
N GLU A 288 -20.06 -36.92 11.92
CA GLU A 288 -20.86 -35.83 12.50
C GLU A 288 -20.93 -36.02 14.02
N SER A 289 -20.84 -34.92 14.77
CA SER A 289 -21.14 -34.86 16.20
C SER A 289 -21.84 -33.55 16.50
N ASP A 290 -22.62 -33.56 17.56
CA ASP A 290 -23.40 -32.43 18.02
C ASP A 290 -23.24 -32.19 19.53
N ALA A 291 -23.50 -30.96 19.97
CA ALA A 291 -23.49 -30.59 21.38
C ALA A 291 -24.24 -29.29 21.65
N SER A 292 -24.84 -29.19 22.85
CA SER A 292 -25.49 -27.97 23.34
C SER A 292 -24.57 -27.13 24.24
N ILE A 293 -24.76 -25.82 24.19
CA ILE A 293 -24.14 -24.84 25.07
C ILE A 293 -25.11 -23.68 25.32
N HIS A 294 -25.15 -23.21 26.57
CA HIS A 294 -25.86 -21.97 26.92
C HIS A 294 -25.01 -20.76 26.53
N LEU A 295 -25.56 -19.81 25.79
CA LEU A 295 -24.89 -18.58 25.37
C LEU A 295 -25.71 -17.36 25.79
N GLU A 296 -25.02 -16.39 26.39
CA GLU A 296 -25.59 -15.07 26.67
C GLU A 296 -25.68 -14.22 25.40
N ALA A 297 -26.55 -13.21 25.39
CA ALA A 297 -26.55 -12.23 24.31
C ALA A 297 -25.22 -11.46 24.26
N GLY A 298 -24.67 -11.26 23.07
CA GLY A 298 -23.38 -10.61 22.85
C GLY A 298 -22.46 -11.37 21.91
N LEU A 299 -21.18 -11.00 21.90
CA LEU A 299 -20.16 -11.60 21.04
C LEU A 299 -19.40 -12.70 21.77
N HIS A 300 -19.39 -13.89 21.17
CA HIS A 300 -18.65 -15.05 21.65
C HIS A 300 -17.57 -15.43 20.66
N ARG A 301 -16.35 -15.66 21.14
CA ARG A 301 -15.28 -16.15 20.27
C ARG A 301 -15.67 -17.52 19.72
N ILE A 302 -15.57 -17.71 18.41
CA ILE A 302 -15.84 -18.99 17.74
C ILE A 302 -14.61 -19.41 16.93
N GLU A 303 -14.25 -20.67 17.06
CA GLU A 303 -13.17 -21.28 16.28
C GLU A 303 -13.56 -22.67 15.79
N VAL A 304 -13.19 -22.94 14.55
CA VAL A 304 -13.37 -24.25 13.94
C VAL A 304 -12.05 -24.70 13.33
N SER A 305 -11.52 -25.79 13.84
CA SER A 305 -10.32 -26.42 13.32
C SER A 305 -10.70 -27.70 12.59
N HIS A 306 -10.09 -27.93 11.44
CA HIS A 306 -10.31 -29.14 10.63
C HIS A 306 -8.98 -29.62 10.03
N PHE A 307 -8.83 -30.94 9.89
CA PHE A 307 -7.70 -31.58 9.22
C PHE A 307 -8.19 -32.63 8.25
N GLN A 308 -7.79 -32.49 6.98
CA GLN A 308 -8.01 -33.49 5.94
C GLN A 308 -6.71 -34.23 5.65
N TRP A 309 -6.78 -35.57 5.58
CA TRP A 309 -5.64 -36.37 5.15
C TRP A 309 -5.64 -36.65 3.64
N VAL A 310 -6.71 -37.24 3.08
CA VAL A 310 -6.76 -37.67 1.65
C VAL A 310 -8.18 -37.50 1.10
N GLU A 311 -8.34 -37.22 -0.20
CA GLU A 311 -9.64 -37.00 -0.88
C GLU A 311 -10.29 -35.64 -0.53
N ASP A 312 -11.51 -35.41 -1.00
CA ASP A 312 -12.20 -34.12 -0.86
C ASP A 312 -12.61 -33.86 0.59
N ALA A 313 -12.05 -32.80 1.16
CA ALA A 313 -12.37 -32.35 2.50
C ALA A 313 -13.83 -31.90 2.65
N ILE A 314 -14.52 -32.41 3.68
CA ILE A 314 -15.85 -31.94 4.11
C ILE A 314 -15.70 -31.17 5.41
N LEU A 315 -16.33 -29.99 5.47
CA LEU A 315 -16.52 -29.21 6.68
C LEU A 315 -17.87 -28.52 6.58
N GLU A 316 -18.79 -28.90 7.47
CA GLU A 316 -20.13 -28.33 7.59
C GLU A 316 -20.36 -28.02 9.08
N LEU A 317 -20.66 -26.75 9.38
CA LEU A 317 -21.07 -26.31 10.71
C LEU A 317 -22.49 -25.75 10.63
N GLU A 318 -23.39 -26.38 11.37
CA GLU A 318 -24.78 -25.96 11.50
C GLU A 318 -25.11 -25.72 12.97
N TRP A 319 -26.17 -24.96 13.20
CA TRP A 319 -26.64 -24.65 14.54
C TRP A 319 -28.16 -24.52 14.57
N GLN A 320 -28.69 -24.69 15.77
CA GLN A 320 -30.07 -24.47 16.15
C GLN A 320 -30.06 -23.61 17.41
N GLY A 321 -31.04 -22.72 17.56
CA GLY A 321 -31.15 -21.88 18.74
C GLY A 321 -32.59 -21.44 19.01
N PRO A 322 -32.80 -20.55 19.99
CA PRO A 322 -34.12 -20.05 20.32
C PRO A 322 -34.75 -19.36 19.10
N GLY A 323 -35.88 -19.90 18.62
CA GLY A 323 -36.68 -19.27 17.57
C GLY A 323 -36.25 -19.57 16.13
N PHE A 324 -35.30 -20.47 15.88
CA PHE A 324 -34.97 -20.94 14.53
C PHE A 324 -34.57 -22.42 14.48
N ASP A 325 -34.82 -23.06 13.34
CA ASP A 325 -34.49 -24.48 13.10
C ASP A 325 -33.03 -24.68 12.69
N ARG A 326 -32.54 -25.93 12.73
CA ARG A 326 -31.17 -26.30 12.32
C ARG A 326 -30.85 -25.75 10.92
N GLY A 327 -29.73 -25.05 10.80
CA GLY A 327 -29.20 -24.56 9.52
C GLY A 327 -27.78 -24.02 9.64
N PRO A 328 -27.20 -23.49 8.57
CA PRO A 328 -25.86 -22.88 8.62
C PRO A 328 -25.88 -21.60 9.47
N ILE A 329 -24.71 -21.23 9.99
CA ILE A 329 -24.52 -19.92 10.63
C ILE A 329 -24.46 -18.85 9.53
N ASP A 330 -25.36 -17.87 9.61
CA ASP A 330 -25.37 -16.72 8.70
C ASP A 330 -24.11 -15.87 8.88
N SER A 331 -23.45 -15.50 7.78
CA SER A 331 -22.21 -14.74 7.81
C SER A 331 -22.36 -13.33 8.41
N SER A 332 -23.57 -12.77 8.41
CA SER A 332 -23.89 -11.49 9.05
C SER A 332 -23.84 -11.53 10.59
N LEU A 333 -23.83 -12.73 11.17
CA LEU A 333 -23.63 -12.96 12.60
C LEU A 333 -22.16 -13.16 12.96
N LEU A 334 -21.27 -13.20 11.98
CA LEU A 334 -19.84 -13.45 12.15
C LEU A 334 -19.01 -12.18 11.92
N SER A 335 -17.93 -12.04 12.67
CA SER A 335 -16.90 -11.04 12.41
C SER A 335 -15.52 -11.51 12.83
N ASN A 336 -14.50 -11.22 12.03
CA ASN A 336 -13.11 -11.45 12.38
C ASN A 336 -12.60 -10.49 13.46
N PHE A 337 -13.30 -9.37 13.70
CA PHE A 337 -12.99 -8.44 14.78
C PHE A 337 -14.06 -8.48 15.88
N ARG A 338 -13.62 -8.28 17.12
CA ARG A 338 -14.54 -8.11 18.25
C ARG A 338 -15.32 -6.81 18.15
N GLU A 339 -14.65 -5.77 17.68
CA GLU A 339 -15.26 -4.46 17.43
C GLU A 339 -15.51 -4.33 15.92
N PRO A 340 -16.72 -3.95 15.50
CA PRO A 340 -17.00 -3.75 14.08
C PRO A 340 -16.08 -2.66 13.54
N LEU A 341 -15.50 -2.92 12.36
CA LEU A 341 -14.80 -1.88 11.63
C LEU A 341 -15.80 -0.89 11.04
N PRO A 342 -15.40 0.37 10.83
CA PRO A 342 -16.19 1.30 10.03
C PRO A 342 -16.51 0.70 8.66
N PRO A 343 -17.69 1.02 8.09
CA PRO A 343 -18.04 0.56 6.75
C PRO A 343 -17.00 1.06 5.75
N GLU A 344 -16.64 0.20 4.81
CA GLU A 344 -15.74 0.56 3.74
C GLU A 344 -16.44 1.55 2.78
N LEU A 345 -15.79 2.68 2.52
CA LEU A 345 -16.26 3.64 1.53
C LEU A 345 -15.98 3.08 0.13
N ALA A 346 -17.03 2.93 -0.67
CA ALA A 346 -16.91 2.62 -2.09
C ALA A 346 -16.60 3.89 -2.88
N TRP A 347 -15.71 3.79 -3.86
CA TRP A 347 -15.48 4.87 -4.82
C TRP A 347 -16.50 4.75 -5.96
N ASP A 348 -17.48 5.66 -5.97
CA ASP A 348 -18.51 5.70 -7.01
C ASP A 348 -18.14 6.73 -8.09
N LEU A 349 -18.11 6.26 -9.34
CA LEU A 349 -18.00 7.12 -10.52
C LEU A 349 -19.38 7.69 -10.85
N LEU A 350 -19.50 9.01 -10.85
CA LEU A 350 -20.73 9.70 -11.23
C LEU A 350 -20.70 10.06 -12.73
N ASP A 351 -21.88 10.10 -13.34
CA ASP A 351 -22.03 10.47 -14.75
C ASP A 351 -21.41 11.84 -15.04
N GLY A 352 -20.54 11.90 -16.05
CA GLY A 352 -19.86 13.13 -16.47
C GLY A 352 -18.58 13.49 -15.70
N ASP A 353 -18.26 12.82 -14.58
CA ASP A 353 -17.06 13.14 -13.81
C ASP A 353 -15.77 12.77 -14.56
N VAL A 354 -15.79 11.71 -15.37
CA VAL A 354 -14.62 11.24 -16.14
C VAL A 354 -14.28 12.23 -17.26
N GLU A 355 -15.25 12.63 -18.08
CA GLU A 355 -15.04 13.56 -19.19
C GLU A 355 -14.61 14.93 -18.70
N LEU A 356 -15.22 15.41 -17.61
CA LEU A 356 -14.79 16.66 -16.98
C LEU A 356 -13.41 16.51 -16.34
N GLY A 357 -13.11 15.37 -15.72
CA GLY A 357 -11.79 15.06 -15.18
C GLY A 357 -10.68 15.11 -16.22
N GLU A 358 -10.89 14.51 -17.39
CA GLU A 358 -9.96 14.54 -18.52
C GLU A 358 -9.72 15.99 -18.99
N TYR A 359 -10.79 16.75 -19.15
CA TYR A 359 -10.70 18.17 -19.52
C TYR A 359 -9.88 18.96 -18.49
N LEU A 360 -10.13 18.77 -17.18
CA LEU A 360 -9.40 19.44 -16.11
C LEU A 360 -7.93 19.00 -16.05
N TYR A 361 -7.62 17.73 -16.33
CA TYR A 361 -6.26 17.19 -16.36
C TYR A 361 -5.40 17.89 -17.41
N THR A 362 -5.99 18.20 -18.57
CA THR A 362 -5.34 19.00 -19.61
C THR A 362 -5.31 20.48 -19.25
N LYS A 363 -6.45 21.05 -18.84
CA LYS A 363 -6.61 22.49 -18.55
C LYS A 363 -5.65 22.98 -17.46
N PHE A 364 -5.47 22.20 -16.40
CA PHE A 364 -4.56 22.54 -15.31
C PHE A 364 -3.12 22.09 -15.56
N GLY A 365 -2.82 21.51 -16.72
CA GLY A 365 -1.45 21.20 -17.13
C GLY A 365 -0.86 19.95 -16.45
N CYS A 366 -1.66 19.05 -15.88
CA CYS A 366 -1.17 17.80 -15.32
C CYS A 366 -0.42 16.97 -16.38
N VAL A 367 -0.88 17.04 -17.64
CA VAL A 367 -0.24 16.37 -18.78
C VAL A 367 1.21 16.80 -18.98
N HIS A 368 1.60 18.02 -18.56
CA HIS A 368 2.94 18.57 -18.79
C HIS A 368 4.03 17.84 -18.01
N CYS A 369 3.66 17.29 -16.84
CA CYS A 369 4.58 16.57 -15.98
C CYS A 369 4.43 15.06 -16.10
N HIS A 370 3.20 14.58 -16.25
CA HIS A 370 2.85 13.16 -16.13
C HIS A 370 2.78 12.40 -17.47
N GLU A 371 2.89 13.09 -18.61
CA GLU A 371 2.88 12.47 -19.95
C GLU A 371 4.20 12.75 -20.69
N ASP A 372 4.74 11.75 -21.38
CA ASP A 372 6.10 11.81 -21.96
C ASP A 372 6.25 12.76 -23.18
N ASN A 373 5.18 13.42 -23.68
CA ASN A 373 5.18 14.18 -24.95
C ASN A 373 4.30 15.45 -24.97
N SER A 374 3.98 16.01 -23.83
CA SER A 374 3.23 17.28 -23.74
C SER A 374 4.05 18.47 -24.25
N ALA A 375 3.49 19.26 -25.17
CA ALA A 375 4.13 20.47 -25.67
C ALA A 375 4.23 21.55 -24.58
N ALA A 376 5.41 22.16 -24.45
CA ALA A 376 5.68 23.25 -23.53
C ALA A 376 5.21 24.59 -24.12
N ASP A 377 4.22 25.22 -23.48
CA ASP A 377 3.68 26.54 -23.87
C ASP A 377 4.19 27.70 -22.99
N ALA A 378 5.24 27.48 -22.19
CA ALA A 378 5.80 28.52 -21.32
C ALA A 378 7.07 29.16 -21.90
N PRO A 379 7.43 30.38 -21.45
CA PRO A 379 8.69 31.02 -21.80
C PRO A 379 9.88 30.11 -21.50
N ALA A 380 10.91 30.17 -22.34
CA ALA A 380 12.13 29.42 -22.12
C ALA A 380 12.75 29.74 -20.75
N LEU A 381 13.30 28.72 -20.09
CA LEU A 381 13.80 28.81 -18.73
C LEU A 381 14.82 29.95 -18.55
N GLU A 382 15.72 30.11 -19.52
CA GLU A 382 16.78 31.12 -19.52
C GLU A 382 16.24 32.55 -19.68
N LYS A 383 15.02 32.68 -20.22
CA LYS A 383 14.35 33.96 -20.45
C LYS A 383 13.44 34.38 -19.29
N LEU A 384 13.39 33.59 -18.21
CA LEU A 384 12.61 33.94 -17.04
C LEU A 384 13.24 35.14 -16.32
N ALA A 385 12.51 36.24 -16.30
CA ALA A 385 12.88 37.47 -15.59
C ALA A 385 11.62 38.15 -15.05
N GLY A 386 11.77 38.93 -13.97
CA GLY A 386 10.69 39.72 -13.39
C GLY A 386 9.84 38.97 -12.36
N SER A 387 8.71 39.58 -11.97
CA SER A 387 7.80 39.07 -10.94
C SER A 387 6.90 37.94 -11.46
N THR A 388 6.42 37.09 -10.55
CA THR A 388 5.47 36.00 -10.83
C THR A 388 4.20 36.54 -11.51
N PRO A 389 3.73 35.92 -12.61
CA PRO A 389 2.57 36.42 -13.34
C PRO A 389 1.27 36.26 -12.53
N VAL A 390 0.30 37.15 -12.76
CA VAL A 390 -1.07 37.08 -12.18
C VAL A 390 -1.94 36.04 -12.90
N ARG A 391 -1.38 34.88 -13.26
CA ARG A 391 -2.10 33.78 -13.90
C ARG A 391 -2.04 32.55 -13.00
N PRO A 392 -3.03 31.63 -13.07
CA PRO A 392 -2.94 30.34 -12.39
C PRO A 392 -1.61 29.68 -12.72
N HIS A 393 -0.83 29.36 -11.68
CA HIS A 393 0.46 28.72 -11.80
C HIS A 393 0.61 27.68 -10.70
N PRO A 394 1.45 26.64 -10.91
CA PRO A 394 1.80 25.72 -9.85
C PRO A 394 2.40 26.47 -8.66
N LYS A 395 2.01 26.12 -7.44
CA LYS A 395 2.59 26.69 -6.22
C LYS A 395 3.51 25.67 -5.56
N TYR A 396 4.77 26.04 -5.46
CA TYR A 396 5.81 25.27 -4.78
C TYR A 396 6.08 25.84 -3.39
N THR A 397 6.24 24.97 -2.39
CA THR A 397 6.59 25.36 -1.02
C THR A 397 8.11 25.54 -0.89
N LEU A 398 8.62 26.65 -1.44
CA LEU A 398 10.04 26.98 -1.46
C LEU A 398 10.43 27.80 -0.22
N SER A 399 11.54 27.42 0.42
CA SER A 399 12.19 28.26 1.42
C SER A 399 12.89 29.46 0.78
N ALA A 400 13.11 30.53 1.55
CA ALA A 400 13.86 31.70 1.08
C ALA A 400 15.27 31.36 0.56
N HIS A 401 15.89 30.32 1.11
CA HIS A 401 17.19 29.83 0.62
C HIS A 401 17.06 29.20 -0.77
N GLN A 402 16.10 28.29 -0.95
CA GLN A 402 15.85 27.65 -2.24
C GLN A 402 15.46 28.67 -3.33
N THR A 403 14.71 29.72 -2.97
CA THR A 403 14.41 30.82 -3.91
C THR A 403 15.69 31.52 -4.38
N ARG A 404 16.61 31.85 -3.47
CA ARG A 404 17.90 32.46 -3.85
C ARG A 404 18.76 31.55 -4.70
N ASP A 405 18.79 30.25 -4.40
CA ASP A 405 19.53 29.26 -5.21
C ASP A 405 18.96 29.18 -6.63
N LEU A 406 17.63 29.15 -6.77
CA LEU A 406 16.95 29.18 -8.07
C LEU A 406 17.27 30.44 -8.86
N GLU A 407 17.24 31.63 -8.23
CA GLU A 407 17.61 32.89 -8.87
C GLU A 407 19.07 32.89 -9.36
N ALA A 408 19.99 32.36 -8.55
CA ALA A 408 21.40 32.21 -8.91
C ALA A 408 21.58 31.27 -10.12
N ALA A 409 20.88 30.13 -10.12
CA ALA A 409 20.93 29.17 -11.22
C ALA A 409 20.33 29.73 -12.51
N LEU A 410 19.19 30.44 -12.46
CA LEU A 410 18.60 31.09 -13.63
C LEU A 410 19.55 32.13 -14.23
N LYS A 411 20.19 32.96 -13.39
CA LYS A 411 21.19 33.93 -13.84
C LYS A 411 22.39 33.25 -14.49
N PHE A 412 22.87 32.14 -13.92
CA PHE A 412 23.95 31.34 -14.48
C PHE A 412 23.57 30.74 -15.84
N LEU A 413 22.41 30.10 -15.96
CA LEU A 413 21.95 29.51 -17.22
C LEU A 413 21.73 30.56 -18.32
N ASN A 414 21.23 31.75 -17.96
CA ASN A 414 21.08 32.86 -18.90
C ASN A 414 22.42 33.44 -19.39
N SER A 415 23.55 33.13 -18.73
CA SER A 415 24.89 33.52 -19.19
C SER A 415 25.48 32.60 -20.27
N ASP A 416 24.72 31.58 -20.70
CA ASP A 416 25.15 30.54 -21.65
C ASP A 416 26.46 29.85 -21.22
N PRO A 417 26.45 29.18 -20.05
CA PRO A 417 27.66 28.62 -19.47
C PRO A 417 28.16 27.44 -20.30
N GLN A 418 29.48 27.26 -20.33
CA GLN A 418 30.08 26.06 -20.94
C GLN A 418 29.51 24.78 -20.29
N PRO A 419 29.38 23.68 -21.05
CA PRO A 419 28.90 22.41 -20.51
C PRO A 419 29.71 21.95 -19.28
N PRO A 420 29.06 21.30 -18.28
CA PRO A 420 29.76 20.84 -17.09
C PRO A 420 30.87 19.84 -17.45
N GLY A 421 32.02 19.99 -16.79
CA GLY A 421 33.15 19.06 -16.91
C GLY A 421 32.80 17.65 -16.37
N PRO A 422 33.64 16.63 -16.63
CA PRO A 422 33.38 15.25 -16.18
C PRO A 422 33.11 15.12 -14.68
N GLU A 423 33.87 15.82 -13.84
CA GLU A 423 33.72 15.80 -12.38
C GLU A 423 32.38 16.40 -11.95
N GLN A 424 32.06 17.62 -12.39
CA GLN A 424 30.79 18.29 -12.13
C GLN A 424 29.58 17.44 -12.56
N ARG A 425 29.67 16.76 -13.71
CA ARG A 425 28.60 15.85 -14.16
C ARG A 425 28.37 14.70 -13.18
N VAL A 426 29.42 14.17 -12.57
CA VAL A 426 29.28 13.10 -11.58
C VAL A 426 28.74 13.65 -10.27
N ASP A 427 29.23 14.81 -9.81
CA ASP A 427 28.77 15.41 -8.55
C ASP A 427 27.28 15.76 -8.61
N LEU A 428 26.83 16.37 -9.70
CA LEU A 428 25.41 16.61 -9.97
C LEU A 428 24.60 15.29 -9.93
N THR A 429 25.13 14.22 -10.54
CA THR A 429 24.46 12.91 -10.53
C THR A 429 24.35 12.33 -9.12
N LEU A 430 25.43 12.36 -8.34
CA LEU A 430 25.46 11.85 -6.97
C LEU A 430 24.52 12.64 -6.05
N GLN A 431 24.41 13.95 -6.25
CA GLN A 431 23.46 14.79 -5.52
C GLN A 431 21.99 14.52 -5.92
N THR A 432 21.69 14.38 -7.22
CA THR A 432 20.35 14.04 -7.72
C THR A 432 19.81 12.75 -7.09
N PHE A 433 20.63 11.70 -7.04
CA PHE A 433 20.26 10.42 -6.43
C PHE A 433 20.49 10.37 -4.91
N ARG A 434 20.96 11.47 -4.31
CA ARG A 434 21.32 11.59 -2.88
C ARG A 434 22.30 10.51 -2.41
N CYS A 435 23.19 10.06 -3.29
CA CYS A 435 24.21 9.07 -2.95
C CYS A 435 25.15 9.58 -1.83
N THR A 436 25.40 10.90 -1.81
CA THR A 436 26.27 11.55 -0.81
C THR A 436 25.68 11.58 0.60
N ALA A 437 24.39 11.24 0.76
CA ALA A 437 23.78 11.09 2.09
C ALA A 437 24.36 9.90 2.88
N CYS A 438 24.89 8.90 2.16
CA CYS A 438 25.46 7.68 2.77
C CYS A 438 26.90 7.40 2.32
N HIS A 439 27.32 7.89 1.15
CA HIS A 439 28.65 7.67 0.60
C HIS A 439 29.48 8.95 0.62
N ALA A 440 30.77 8.83 0.93
CA ALA A 440 31.73 9.93 0.79
C ALA A 440 32.48 9.83 -0.55
N ARG A 441 32.76 10.98 -1.16
CA ARG A 441 33.66 11.10 -2.32
C ARG A 441 34.41 12.42 -2.23
N GLY A 442 35.72 12.36 -1.94
CA GLY A 442 36.49 13.56 -1.64
C GLY A 442 35.88 14.30 -0.46
N ASP A 443 35.58 15.58 -0.64
CA ASP A 443 34.95 16.43 0.38
C ASP A 443 33.39 16.39 0.33
N LEU A 444 32.80 15.57 -0.55
CA LEU A 444 31.34 15.46 -0.70
C LEU A 444 30.77 14.28 0.12
N GLY A 445 29.83 14.60 1.00
CA GLY A 445 28.99 13.62 1.68
C GLY A 445 29.66 12.82 2.79
N GLY A 446 29.07 11.67 3.12
CA GLY A 446 29.48 10.79 4.21
C GLY A 446 28.52 10.82 5.39
N ILE A 447 28.41 9.68 6.08
CA ILE A 447 27.75 9.62 7.39
C ILE A 447 28.77 10.20 8.39
N PRO A 448 28.41 11.24 9.17
CA PRO A 448 29.30 11.86 10.16
C PRO A 448 29.92 10.89 11.16
#